data_AF-A0A846TK41-F1
#
_entry.id   AF-A0A846TK41-F1
#
_cell.length_a   1.000
_cell.length_b   1.000
_cell.length_c   1.000
_cell.angle_alpha   90.00
_cell.angle_beta   90.00
_cell.angle_gamma   90.00
#
_symmetry.space_group_name_H-M   'P 1'
#
loop_
_entity.id
_entity.type
_entity.pdbx_description
1 polymer ?
#
loop_
_entity_poly.entity_id
_entity_poly.type
_entity_poly.pdbx_seq_one_letter_code
_entity_poly.pdbx_strand_id
1 'polypeptide(L)'
;MQFHAQQAARSLILLGFSVLIYMLHFTGKIYLFINPKYLLLSQAAAFLFLLLFFIQITRVWTIKGAHDHDSCSHTGECCSHDDHHDHFHDHGTTPFSAKKLVSYLIIVLPLLSGFMLPAKVLDSEIADKKGAMLSIAGSSKSGQSSPATSDTEEQADAQGTGDDIQSPEGSDDQAGQDSAIPEGTEAATGYENLMTDEEYNKEMKELESESTIFFNDSIYSSYYEAISSNIDQYQGRKVSLYGFVYKEEGFAENQLVVSRFLVTHCVADASIIGFLSEFPDAATIEKDTWIKIEGVIETGSYMDTPIPLVKVSKWEITEEPEVPYLYPVSIQRN
;
A
#
# COMPACT_ATOMS: atom_id res chain seq x y z
N MET A 1 44.74 -20.61 10.36
CA MET A 1 43.37 -20.04 10.29
C MET A 1 42.40 -21.22 10.32
N GLN A 2 41.39 -21.20 11.18
CA GLN A 2 40.30 -22.19 11.14
C GLN A 2 39.11 -21.55 10.42
N PHE A 3 38.53 -22.28 9.46
CA PHE A 3 37.38 -21.82 8.69
C PHE A 3 36.08 -22.30 9.33
N HIS A 4 35.16 -21.38 9.59
CA HIS A 4 33.87 -21.70 10.22
C HIS A 4 32.74 -21.66 9.18
N ALA A 5 32.37 -22.83 8.65
CA ALA A 5 31.36 -22.94 7.58
C ALA A 5 29.99 -22.35 7.95
N GLN A 6 29.56 -22.46 9.21
CA GLN A 6 28.30 -21.86 9.66
C GLN A 6 28.34 -20.33 9.64
N GLN A 7 29.48 -19.73 10.00
CA GLN A 7 29.65 -18.27 9.98
C GLN A 7 29.68 -17.76 8.53
N ALA A 8 30.29 -18.51 7.62
CA ALA A 8 30.28 -18.23 6.18
C ALA A 8 28.88 -18.35 5.55
N ALA A 9 28.08 -19.33 5.95
CA ALA A 9 26.69 -19.44 5.49
C ALA A 9 25.85 -18.23 5.93
N ARG A 10 26.00 -17.79 7.20
CA ARG A 10 25.31 -16.61 7.72
C ARG A 10 25.74 -15.32 7.02
N SER A 11 27.04 -15.15 6.74
CA SER A 11 27.50 -13.98 5.98
C SER A 11 26.93 -13.98 4.56
N LEU A 12 26.90 -15.13 3.88
CA LEU A 12 26.30 -15.25 2.55
C LEU A 12 24.81 -14.89 2.55
N ILE A 13 24.05 -15.30 3.57
CA ILE A 13 22.63 -14.95 3.71
C ILE A 13 22.44 -13.44 3.88
N LEU A 14 23.21 -12.81 4.77
CA LEU A 14 23.15 -11.36 4.99
C LEU A 14 23.49 -10.56 3.72
N LEU A 15 24.56 -10.98 3.03
CA LEU A 15 24.92 -10.40 1.74
C LEU A 15 23.80 -10.59 0.72
N GLY A 16 23.22 -11.79 0.66
CA GLY A 16 22.12 -12.10 -0.23
C GLY A 16 20.93 -11.16 -0.05
N PHE A 17 20.45 -10.97 1.19
CA PHE A 17 19.34 -10.04 1.45
C PHE A 17 19.72 -8.60 1.13
N SER A 18 20.92 -8.16 1.49
CA SER A 18 21.40 -6.81 1.18
C SER A 18 21.42 -6.56 -0.34
N VAL A 19 21.99 -7.49 -1.11
CA VAL A 19 22.05 -7.41 -2.58
C VAL A 19 20.65 -7.49 -3.18
N LEU A 20 19.78 -8.37 -2.70
CA LEU A 20 18.41 -8.49 -3.19
C LEU A 20 17.64 -7.18 -3.03
N ILE A 21 17.64 -6.63 -1.81
CA ILE A 21 16.91 -5.38 -1.52
C ILE A 21 17.53 -4.23 -2.34
N TYR A 22 18.86 -4.12 -2.37
CA TYR A 22 19.53 -3.11 -3.18
C TYR A 22 19.17 -3.23 -4.67
N MET A 23 19.15 -4.44 -5.22
CA MET A 23 18.75 -4.71 -6.61
C MET A 23 17.30 -4.28 -6.87
N LEU A 24 16.36 -4.54 -5.95
CA LEU A 24 14.97 -4.11 -6.09
C LEU A 24 14.83 -2.58 -6.08
N HIS A 25 15.59 -1.88 -5.24
CA HIS A 25 15.64 -0.42 -5.24
C HIS A 25 16.26 0.12 -6.54
N PHE A 26 17.39 -0.44 -6.98
CA PHE A 26 18.08 0.01 -8.19
C PHE A 26 17.24 -0.19 -9.45
N THR A 27 16.44 -1.26 -9.50
CA THR A 27 15.57 -1.57 -10.65
C THR A 27 14.19 -0.89 -10.58
N GLY A 28 13.88 -0.16 -9.50
CA GLY A 28 12.55 0.40 -9.25
C GLY A 28 11.47 -0.64 -8.91
N LYS A 29 11.78 -1.94 -8.99
CA LYS A 29 10.82 -3.03 -8.72
C LYS A 29 10.37 -3.09 -7.26
N ILE A 30 11.03 -2.37 -6.37
CA ILE A 30 10.62 -2.27 -4.96
C ILE A 30 9.18 -1.77 -4.79
N TYR A 31 8.68 -0.94 -5.71
CA TYR A 31 7.30 -0.43 -5.73
C TYR A 31 6.26 -1.52 -5.94
N LEU A 32 6.66 -2.66 -6.51
CA LEU A 32 5.81 -3.83 -6.66
C LEU A 32 5.60 -4.59 -5.35
N PHE A 33 6.33 -4.25 -4.28
CA PHE A 33 6.31 -4.97 -3.01
C PHE A 33 5.89 -4.12 -1.82
N ILE A 34 6.28 -2.84 -1.78
CA ILE A 34 6.04 -1.97 -0.61
C ILE A 34 5.48 -0.60 -1.01
N ASN A 35 4.73 0.01 -0.09
CA ASN A 35 4.33 1.40 -0.22
C ASN A 35 5.59 2.31 -0.21
N PRO A 36 5.70 3.29 -1.13
CA PRO A 36 6.88 4.13 -1.24
C PRO A 36 7.24 4.94 0.00
N LYS A 37 6.27 5.21 0.87
CA LYS A 37 6.51 5.80 2.21
C LYS A 37 7.54 5.03 3.03
N TYR A 38 7.73 3.74 2.76
CA TYR A 38 8.66 2.87 3.47
C TYR A 38 9.98 2.61 2.73
N LEU A 39 10.26 3.32 1.63
CA LEU A 39 11.52 3.17 0.88
C LEU A 39 12.73 3.43 1.75
N LEU A 40 12.72 4.52 2.53
CA LEU A 40 13.85 4.89 3.39
C LEU A 40 14.16 3.78 4.40
N LEU A 41 13.12 3.21 5.02
CA LEU A 41 13.28 2.10 5.97
C LEU A 41 13.88 0.86 5.28
N SER A 42 13.40 0.56 4.08
CA SER A 42 13.90 -0.57 3.27
C SER A 42 15.37 -0.38 2.85
N GLN A 43 15.75 0.84 2.43
CA GLN A 43 17.15 1.18 2.10
C GLN A 43 18.06 1.11 3.33
N ALA A 44 17.58 1.63 4.47
CA ALA A 44 18.30 1.54 5.73
C ALA A 44 18.52 0.08 6.15
N ALA A 45 17.52 -0.80 5.93
CA ALA A 45 17.67 -2.24 6.17
C ALA A 45 18.71 -2.88 5.24
N ALA A 46 18.73 -2.52 3.95
CA ALA A 46 19.75 -3.02 3.01
C ALA A 46 21.17 -2.63 3.45
N PHE A 47 21.35 -1.38 3.89
CA PHE A 47 22.62 -0.88 4.43
C PHE A 47 22.99 -1.58 5.74
N LEU A 48 22.03 -1.76 6.66
CA LEU A 48 22.25 -2.47 7.92
C LEU A 48 22.71 -3.91 7.66
N PHE A 49 22.06 -4.63 6.75
CA PHE A 49 22.48 -5.99 6.39
C PHE A 49 23.87 -6.03 5.75
N LEU A 50 24.22 -5.02 4.96
CA LEU A 50 25.57 -4.88 4.40
C LEU A 50 26.62 -4.66 5.50
N LEU A 51 26.34 -3.81 6.47
CA LEU A 51 27.21 -3.56 7.62
C LEU A 51 27.38 -4.83 8.47
N LEU A 52 26.27 -5.51 8.78
CA LEU A 52 26.31 -6.77 9.53
C LEU A 52 27.06 -7.86 8.77
N PHE A 53 26.98 -7.88 7.43
CA PHE A 53 27.78 -8.78 6.60
C PHE A 53 29.29 -8.56 6.80
N PHE A 54 29.77 -7.32 6.77
CA PHE A 54 31.19 -7.03 7.01
C PHE A 54 31.64 -7.38 8.42
N ILE A 55 30.79 -7.20 9.44
CA ILE A 55 31.12 -7.67 10.79
C ILE A 55 31.21 -9.20 10.80
N GLN A 56 30.23 -9.87 10.19
CA GLN A 56 30.13 -11.33 10.17
C GLN A 56 31.27 -11.99 9.38
N ILE A 57 31.76 -11.37 8.29
CA ILE A 57 32.85 -11.92 7.47
C ILE A 57 34.17 -12.02 8.23
N THR A 58 34.43 -11.10 9.16
CA THR A 58 35.64 -11.13 10.02
C THR A 58 35.67 -12.36 10.93
N ARG A 59 34.51 -12.93 11.27
CA ARG A 59 34.38 -14.11 12.13
C ARG A 59 34.52 -15.43 11.38
N VAL A 60 34.59 -15.40 10.04
CA VAL A 60 34.72 -16.61 9.20
C VAL A 60 36.09 -17.27 9.39
N TRP A 61 37.14 -16.45 9.59
CA TRP A 61 38.49 -16.91 9.84
C TRP A 61 38.94 -16.50 11.23
N THR A 62 39.10 -17.46 12.15
CA THR A 62 39.77 -17.17 13.42
C THR A 62 41.29 -17.32 13.25
N ILE A 63 42.01 -16.24 13.54
CA ILE A 63 43.46 -16.26 13.72
C ILE A 63 43.71 -16.78 15.13
N LYS A 64 44.50 -17.84 15.29
CA LYS A 64 44.97 -18.30 16.61
C LYS A 64 45.92 -17.22 17.17
N GLY A 65 45.37 -16.25 17.88
CA GLY A 65 46.10 -15.43 18.85
C GLY A 65 45.73 -15.93 20.24
N ALA A 66 46.72 -16.39 20.99
CA ALA A 66 46.54 -16.86 22.36
C ALA A 66 46.09 -15.71 23.26
N HIS A 67 44.91 -15.83 23.86
CA HIS A 67 44.60 -15.17 25.12
C HIS A 67 43.89 -16.17 26.02
N ASP A 68 44.65 -16.65 27.01
CA ASP A 68 44.14 -17.22 28.25
C ASP A 68 43.15 -16.24 28.86
N HIS A 69 41.98 -16.73 29.24
CA HIS A 69 41.22 -16.09 30.31
C HIS A 69 40.88 -17.13 31.36
N ASP A 70 41.55 -16.90 32.48
CA ASP A 70 41.45 -17.44 33.81
C ASP A 70 40.09 -17.99 34.24
N SER A 71 40.23 -19.04 35.03
CA SER A 71 39.29 -19.59 35.99
C SER A 71 38.38 -18.57 36.68
N CYS A 72 37.06 -18.81 36.63
CA CYS A 72 36.16 -18.44 37.72
C CYS A 72 35.43 -19.69 38.21
N SER A 73 35.88 -20.18 39.36
CA SER A 73 35.18 -21.11 40.23
C SER A 73 34.02 -20.39 40.91
N HIS A 74 32.78 -20.83 40.70
CA HIS A 74 31.69 -20.56 41.62
C HIS A 74 31.08 -21.87 42.09
N THR A 75 31.45 -22.21 43.32
CA THR A 75 30.80 -23.17 44.21
C THR A 75 29.57 -22.51 44.83
N GLY A 76 28.39 -23.15 44.73
CA GLY A 76 27.29 -22.96 45.67
C GLY A 76 26.07 -22.14 45.19
N GLU A 77 24.90 -22.73 45.44
CA GLU A 77 23.56 -22.14 45.61
C GLU A 77 22.64 -21.87 44.39
N CYS A 78 21.79 -22.87 44.14
CA CYS A 78 20.32 -22.80 44.14
C CYS A 78 19.62 -21.82 43.17
N CYS A 79 19.07 -22.42 42.11
CA CYS A 79 18.24 -21.80 41.09
C CYS A 79 16.83 -21.46 41.59
N SER A 80 16.42 -20.20 41.44
CA SER A 80 15.02 -19.82 41.20
C SER A 80 15.00 -18.44 40.57
N HIS A 81 14.73 -18.34 39.26
CA HIS A 81 14.11 -17.15 38.66
C HIS A 81 13.49 -17.52 37.31
N ASP A 82 12.16 -17.56 37.35
CA ASP A 82 11.19 -16.95 36.45
C ASP A 82 11.25 -17.16 34.93
N ASP A 83 10.09 -17.57 34.42
CA ASP A 83 9.65 -17.69 33.04
C ASP A 83 9.92 -16.42 32.20
N HIS A 84 11.14 -16.30 31.70
CA HIS A 84 11.44 -15.45 30.56
C HIS A 84 11.60 -16.31 29.31
N HIS A 85 10.79 -15.99 28.28
CA HIS A 85 10.93 -16.53 26.94
C HIS A 85 12.30 -16.15 26.37
N ASP A 86 13.32 -16.96 26.66
CA ASP A 86 14.65 -16.82 26.08
C ASP A 86 14.58 -17.15 24.59
N HIS A 87 14.62 -16.10 23.77
CA HIS A 87 15.04 -16.21 22.39
C HIS A 87 16.50 -16.69 22.38
N PHE A 88 16.70 -18.00 22.42
CA PHE A 88 18.01 -18.63 22.33
C PHE A 88 18.61 -18.38 20.93
N HIS A 89 19.30 -17.25 20.78
CA HIS A 89 20.08 -16.93 19.60
C HIS A 89 21.42 -17.69 19.66
N ASP A 90 21.45 -18.89 19.10
CA ASP A 90 22.69 -19.65 18.93
C ASP A 90 23.68 -18.89 18.04
N HIS A 91 24.79 -18.44 18.62
CA HIS A 91 25.86 -17.70 17.92
C HIS A 91 26.75 -18.57 17.01
N GLY A 92 26.36 -19.81 16.72
CA GLY A 92 26.97 -20.64 15.67
C GLY A 92 28.23 -21.37 16.10
N THR A 93 28.31 -21.70 17.39
CA THR A 93 29.39 -22.50 18.00
C THR A 93 28.97 -23.94 18.29
N THR A 94 27.68 -24.26 18.13
CA THR A 94 27.12 -25.59 18.44
C THR A 94 26.98 -26.47 17.19
N PRO A 95 27.02 -27.81 17.32
CA PRO A 95 26.98 -28.74 16.19
C PRO A 95 25.70 -28.59 15.34
N PHE A 96 25.78 -28.99 14.07
CA PHE A 96 24.65 -28.93 13.14
C PHE A 96 23.54 -29.91 13.56
N SER A 97 22.30 -29.45 13.58
CA SER A 97 21.12 -30.21 14.01
C SER A 97 19.97 -30.02 13.02
N ALA A 98 19.03 -30.96 12.96
CA ALA A 98 17.84 -30.88 12.11
C ALA A 98 17.02 -29.60 12.36
N LYS A 99 16.95 -29.13 13.61
CA LYS A 99 16.30 -27.85 13.95
C LYS A 99 16.96 -26.64 13.26
N LYS A 100 18.29 -26.68 13.12
CA LYS A 100 19.03 -25.62 12.41
C LYS A 100 18.77 -25.68 10.92
N LEU A 101 18.75 -26.87 10.33
CA LEU A 101 18.41 -27.03 8.91
C LEU A 101 17.05 -26.36 8.59
N VAL A 102 16.04 -26.61 9.42
CA VAL A 102 14.72 -25.97 9.28
C VAL A 102 14.82 -24.45 9.41
N SER A 103 15.55 -23.93 10.40
CA SER A 103 15.75 -22.49 10.57
C SER A 103 16.45 -21.82 9.38
N TYR A 104 17.51 -22.44 8.84
CA TYR A 104 18.17 -21.95 7.63
C TYR A 104 17.23 -22.00 6.43
N LEU A 105 16.44 -23.07 6.28
CA LEU A 105 15.50 -23.23 5.18
C LEU A 105 14.41 -22.14 5.18
N ILE A 106 13.88 -21.79 6.35
CA ILE A 106 12.87 -20.71 6.50
C ILE A 106 13.42 -19.36 6.00
N ILE A 107 14.71 -19.10 6.16
CA ILE A 107 15.34 -17.83 5.77
C ILE A 107 15.84 -17.86 4.32
N VAL A 108 16.42 -18.98 3.89
CA VAL A 108 16.99 -19.14 2.55
C VAL A 108 15.90 -19.25 1.49
N LEU A 109 14.75 -19.83 1.80
CA LEU A 109 13.66 -19.99 0.82
C LEU A 109 13.15 -18.62 0.32
N PRO A 110 12.73 -17.65 1.17
CA PRO A 110 12.33 -16.32 0.72
C PRO A 110 13.43 -15.59 -0.07
N LEU A 111 14.68 -15.73 0.36
CA LEU A 111 15.83 -15.14 -0.32
C LEU A 111 16.00 -15.71 -1.72
N LEU A 112 15.94 -17.04 -1.86
CA LEU A 112 16.08 -17.73 -3.14
C LEU A 112 14.90 -17.38 -4.05
N SER A 113 13.67 -17.37 -3.53
CA SER A 113 12.50 -16.98 -4.32
C SER A 113 12.61 -15.54 -4.82
N GLY A 114 13.18 -14.62 -4.04
CA GLY A 114 13.38 -13.24 -4.45
C GLY A 114 14.33 -13.09 -5.64
N PHE A 115 15.32 -13.98 -5.78
CA PHE A 115 16.24 -13.96 -6.93
C PHE A 115 15.73 -14.79 -8.12
N MET A 116 15.00 -15.88 -7.86
CA MET A 116 14.59 -16.82 -8.92
C MET A 116 13.28 -16.43 -9.59
N LEU A 117 12.37 -15.74 -8.89
CA LEU A 117 11.07 -15.37 -9.41
C LEU A 117 11.08 -13.93 -9.95
N PRO A 118 10.49 -13.69 -11.13
CA PRO A 118 10.33 -12.33 -11.64
C PRO A 118 9.38 -11.55 -10.74
N ALA A 119 9.72 -10.29 -10.46
CA ALA A 119 8.74 -9.37 -9.88
C ALA A 119 7.60 -9.17 -10.89
N LYS A 120 6.38 -9.55 -10.51
CA LYS A 120 5.15 -9.43 -11.31
C LYS A 120 4.13 -8.62 -10.49
N VAL A 121 3.32 -7.84 -11.19
CA VAL A 121 2.17 -7.14 -10.62
C VAL A 121 1.11 -8.14 -10.16
N LEU A 122 0.34 -7.76 -9.12
CA LEU A 122 -0.85 -8.50 -8.72
C LEU A 122 -1.87 -8.54 -9.87
N ASP A 123 -2.34 -9.74 -10.21
CA ASP A 123 -3.27 -9.98 -11.31
C ASP A 123 -4.69 -10.30 -10.81
N SER A 124 -5.62 -10.44 -11.76
CA SER A 124 -7.01 -10.77 -11.50
C SER A 124 -7.21 -12.12 -10.81
N GLU A 125 -6.29 -13.09 -10.97
CA GLU A 125 -6.34 -14.35 -10.22
C GLU A 125 -6.06 -14.13 -8.72
N ILE A 126 -5.13 -13.24 -8.39
CA ILE A 126 -4.85 -12.91 -6.99
C ILE A 126 -6.02 -12.10 -6.40
N ALA A 127 -6.65 -11.24 -7.20
CA ALA A 127 -7.88 -10.55 -6.82
C ALA A 127 -9.01 -11.53 -6.47
N ASP A 128 -9.24 -12.53 -7.31
CA ASP A 128 -10.26 -13.58 -7.11
C ASP A 128 -10.00 -14.34 -5.81
N LYS A 129 -8.77 -14.80 -5.60
CA LYS A 129 -8.35 -15.49 -4.36
C LYS A 129 -8.46 -14.63 -3.11
N LYS A 130 -8.41 -13.31 -3.24
CA LYS A 130 -8.60 -12.34 -2.16
C LYS A 130 -10.07 -11.94 -1.94
N GLY A 131 -11.00 -12.49 -2.73
CA GLY A 131 -12.43 -12.18 -2.62
C GLY A 131 -12.76 -10.77 -3.12
N ALA A 132 -12.35 -10.45 -4.35
CA ALA A 132 -12.43 -9.09 -4.88
C ALA A 132 -13.79 -8.42 -4.73
N MET A 133 -14.87 -9.10 -5.13
CA MET A 133 -16.21 -8.54 -5.03
C MET A 133 -16.70 -8.40 -3.58
N LEU A 134 -16.21 -9.22 -2.65
CA LEU A 134 -16.47 -9.04 -1.22
C LEU A 134 -15.77 -7.77 -0.69
N SER A 135 -14.54 -7.49 -1.15
CA SER A 135 -13.81 -6.24 -0.83
C SER A 135 -14.57 -5.03 -1.35
N ILE A 136 -14.98 -5.04 -2.63
CA ILE A 136 -15.73 -3.96 -3.28
C ILE A 136 -17.07 -3.72 -2.58
N ALA A 137 -17.85 -4.78 -2.33
CA ALA A 137 -19.11 -4.69 -1.60
C ALA A 137 -18.94 -4.24 -0.14
N GLY A 138 -17.81 -4.60 0.49
CA GLY A 138 -17.45 -4.15 1.83
C GLY A 138 -17.25 -2.64 1.92
N SER A 139 -16.61 -2.03 0.91
CA SER A 139 -16.41 -0.58 0.83
C SER A 139 -17.72 0.20 0.77
N SER A 140 -18.77 -0.35 0.14
CA SER A 140 -20.09 0.28 0.12
C SER A 140 -20.85 0.17 1.45
N LYS A 141 -20.59 -0.87 2.24
CA LYS A 141 -21.23 -1.06 3.56
C LYS A 141 -20.61 -0.20 4.66
N SER A 142 -19.30 0.07 4.62
CA SER A 142 -18.63 0.87 5.64
C SER A 142 -19.13 2.32 5.69
N GLY A 143 -19.64 2.87 4.58
CA GLY A 143 -20.27 4.19 4.52
C GLY A 143 -21.68 4.27 5.11
N GLN A 144 -22.33 3.13 5.38
CA GLN A 144 -23.73 3.08 5.81
C GLN A 144 -23.94 3.00 7.33
N SER A 145 -22.87 2.97 8.14
CA SER A 145 -22.93 3.01 9.60
C SER A 145 -22.39 4.32 10.20
N SER A 146 -23.36 5.19 10.51
CA SER A 146 -23.35 6.36 11.41
C SER A 146 -22.82 7.72 10.93
N PRO A 147 -23.64 8.79 11.07
CA PRO A 147 -23.13 10.15 11.20
C PRO A 147 -22.49 10.31 12.58
N ALA A 148 -21.27 10.85 12.64
CA ALA A 148 -20.65 11.24 13.89
C ALA A 148 -21.29 12.53 14.44
N THR A 149 -22.46 12.41 15.05
CA THR A 149 -22.85 13.27 16.17
C THR A 149 -22.16 12.73 17.41
N SER A 150 -21.08 13.38 17.83
CA SER A 150 -20.46 13.18 19.13
C SER A 150 -20.99 14.23 20.10
N ASP A 151 -22.02 13.89 20.85
CA ASP A 151 -22.32 14.47 22.17
C ASP A 151 -22.65 13.28 23.07
N THR A 152 -21.96 13.09 24.19
CA THR A 152 -22.39 13.42 25.56
C THR A 152 -21.34 12.70 26.46
N GLU A 153 -20.71 13.20 27.52
CA GLU A 153 -20.94 14.28 28.49
C GLU A 153 -19.62 14.47 29.27
N GLU A 154 -19.18 15.70 29.54
CA GLU A 154 -18.67 16.06 30.87
C GLU A 154 -19.03 17.52 31.15
N GLN A 155 -19.67 17.72 32.31
CA GLN A 155 -20.40 18.91 32.73
C GLN A 155 -19.58 19.71 33.74
N ALA A 156 -19.37 21.02 33.51
CA ALA A 156 -19.28 22.03 34.58
C ALA A 156 -19.50 23.46 34.05
N ASP A 157 -20.47 24.11 34.68
CA ASP A 157 -21.01 25.47 34.53
C ASP A 157 -20.03 26.64 34.31
N ALA A 158 -20.44 27.65 33.52
CA ALA A 158 -20.93 28.93 34.06
C ALA A 158 -21.43 29.91 32.97
N GLN A 159 -22.52 30.60 33.31
CA GLN A 159 -23.31 31.56 32.53
C GLN A 159 -22.57 32.79 31.99
N GLY A 160 -23.04 33.31 30.85
CA GLY A 160 -22.76 34.67 30.38
C GLY A 160 -23.56 35.06 29.13
N THR A 161 -24.60 35.86 29.35
CA THR A 161 -25.52 36.51 28.40
C THR A 161 -24.89 37.49 27.40
N GLY A 162 -25.51 37.68 26.23
CA GLY A 162 -25.56 38.99 25.55
C GLY A 162 -25.37 39.02 24.03
N ASP A 163 -26.48 39.28 23.33
CA ASP A 163 -26.70 40.20 22.20
C ASP A 163 -25.66 40.45 21.07
N ASP A 164 -26.24 40.40 19.87
CA ASP A 164 -26.17 41.37 18.77
C ASP A 164 -24.93 41.53 17.85
N ILE A 165 -25.22 41.24 16.56
CA ILE A 165 -25.14 42.13 15.40
C ILE A 165 -23.76 42.44 14.73
N GLN A 166 -23.82 42.33 13.39
CA GLN A 166 -23.08 43.04 12.32
C GLN A 166 -21.76 42.47 11.76
N SER A 167 -21.87 42.00 10.51
CA SER A 167 -20.94 42.35 9.41
C SER A 167 -20.90 43.88 9.20
N PRO A 168 -19.81 44.44 8.63
CA PRO A 168 -19.82 44.74 7.18
C PRO A 168 -18.43 44.56 6.52
N GLU A 169 -18.36 44.00 5.30
CA GLU A 169 -18.24 44.68 3.98
C GLU A 169 -16.91 45.37 3.67
N GLY A 170 -16.46 45.13 2.43
CA GLY A 170 -15.68 46.04 1.59
C GLY A 170 -14.27 45.54 1.28
N SER A 171 -13.76 45.54 0.04
CA SER A 171 -14.30 45.87 -1.29
C SER A 171 -13.19 45.55 -2.30
N ASP A 172 -13.59 45.11 -3.50
CA ASP A 172 -13.03 45.35 -4.83
C ASP A 172 -11.51 45.40 -5.05
N ASP A 173 -11.04 44.59 -6.01
CA ASP A 173 -10.58 45.16 -7.29
C ASP A 173 -10.56 44.13 -8.43
N GLN A 174 -10.98 44.61 -9.61
CA GLN A 174 -11.22 43.86 -10.83
C GLN A 174 -9.96 43.60 -11.68
N ALA A 175 -9.95 42.42 -12.30
CA ALA A 175 -9.69 42.10 -13.70
C ALA A 175 -8.43 42.66 -14.42
N GLY A 176 -7.62 41.72 -14.92
CA GLY A 176 -6.73 41.91 -16.06
C GLY A 176 -6.32 40.57 -16.66
N GLN A 177 -6.90 40.23 -17.82
CA GLN A 177 -6.50 39.11 -18.67
C GLN A 177 -5.04 39.26 -19.14
N ASP A 178 -4.25 38.20 -18.99
CA ASP A 178 -3.26 37.85 -20.01
C ASP A 178 -3.14 36.33 -20.11
N SER A 179 -3.02 35.87 -21.35
CA SER A 179 -2.94 34.48 -21.74
C SER A 179 -1.51 34.00 -21.53
N ALA A 180 -1.30 33.10 -20.58
CA ALA A 180 -0.09 32.28 -20.54
C ALA A 180 -0.43 30.94 -19.89
N ILE A 181 -0.16 29.85 -20.61
CA ILE A 181 -0.14 28.49 -20.09
C ILE A 181 0.83 28.47 -18.91
N PRO A 182 0.41 28.18 -17.66
CA PRO A 182 1.36 27.98 -16.59
C PRO A 182 1.99 26.61 -16.79
N GLU A 183 3.17 26.64 -17.38
CA GLU A 183 4.19 25.61 -17.27
C GLU A 183 4.44 25.35 -15.78
N GLY A 184 3.80 24.29 -15.30
CA GLY A 184 3.70 23.96 -13.88
C GLY A 184 3.04 22.60 -13.68
N THR A 185 3.35 21.64 -14.54
CA THR A 185 3.18 20.23 -14.19
C THR A 185 4.50 19.81 -13.56
N GLU A 186 4.68 20.12 -12.27
CA GLU A 186 5.54 19.27 -11.47
C GLU A 186 4.98 17.86 -11.65
N ALA A 187 5.75 17.00 -12.31
CA ALA A 187 5.44 15.59 -12.36
C ALA A 187 5.20 15.16 -10.92
N ALA A 188 3.96 14.76 -10.60
CA ALA A 188 3.67 14.03 -9.40
C ALA A 188 4.76 12.96 -9.29
N THR A 189 5.63 13.07 -8.29
CA THR A 189 6.54 11.96 -8.01
C THR A 189 5.66 10.95 -7.30
N GLY A 190 4.94 10.19 -8.13
CA GLY A 190 3.79 9.33 -7.86
C GLY A 190 4.16 8.12 -7.02
N TYR A 191 4.73 8.39 -5.84
CA TYR A 191 5.27 7.39 -4.96
C TYR A 191 4.74 7.62 -3.54
N GLU A 192 4.93 8.78 -2.91
CA GLU A 192 4.51 8.93 -1.50
C GLU A 192 3.04 9.33 -1.28
N ASN A 193 2.28 9.56 -2.37
CA ASN A 193 0.91 10.09 -2.38
C ASN A 193 0.65 11.11 -1.26
N LEU A 194 1.55 12.09 -1.17
CA LEU A 194 1.49 13.17 -0.20
C LEU A 194 0.67 14.31 -0.77
N MET A 195 -0.27 14.82 0.03
CA MET A 195 -1.06 15.99 -0.30
C MET A 195 -1.16 16.90 0.92
N THR A 196 -1.19 18.21 0.70
CA THR A 196 -1.58 19.15 1.75
C THR A 196 -3.09 19.07 2.03
N ASP A 197 -3.52 19.55 3.20
CA ASP A 197 -4.95 19.67 3.52
C ASP A 197 -5.69 20.50 2.45
N GLU A 198 -5.08 21.56 1.94
CA GLU A 198 -5.68 22.45 0.94
C GLU A 198 -5.90 21.75 -0.41
N GLU A 199 -4.89 21.02 -0.90
CA GLU A 199 -4.97 20.25 -2.16
C GLU A 199 -6.00 19.14 -2.07
N TYR A 200 -5.98 18.38 -0.96
CA TYR A 200 -6.95 17.32 -0.74
C TYR A 200 -8.38 17.85 -0.70
N ASN A 201 -8.62 18.92 0.06
CA ASN A 201 -9.94 19.54 0.15
C ASN A 201 -10.41 20.14 -1.18
N LYS A 202 -9.47 20.65 -1.99
CA LYS A 202 -9.76 21.13 -3.35
C LYS A 202 -10.26 20.00 -4.24
N GLU A 203 -9.52 18.88 -4.32
CA GLU A 203 -9.92 17.70 -5.11
C GLU A 203 -11.27 17.15 -4.64
N MET A 204 -11.50 17.03 -3.33
CA MET A 204 -12.79 16.57 -2.82
C MET A 204 -13.96 17.52 -3.15
N LYS A 205 -13.70 18.83 -3.24
CA LYS A 205 -14.71 19.81 -3.69
C LYS A 205 -14.96 19.74 -5.20
N GLU A 206 -13.94 19.47 -6.00
CA GLU A 206 -14.07 19.21 -7.44
C GLU A 206 -14.88 17.94 -7.68
N LEU A 207 -14.63 16.88 -6.88
CA LEU A 207 -15.46 15.69 -6.87
C LEU A 207 -16.93 16.02 -6.62
N GLU A 208 -17.32 17.01 -5.82
CA GLU A 208 -18.73 17.35 -5.62
C GLU A 208 -19.35 18.20 -6.73
N SER A 209 -18.55 19.05 -7.38
CA SER A 209 -19.06 20.13 -8.22
C SER A 209 -18.93 19.89 -9.74
N GLU A 210 -17.97 19.07 -10.17
CA GLU A 210 -17.72 18.89 -11.60
C GLU A 210 -18.73 17.95 -12.27
N SER A 211 -19.04 18.19 -13.55
CA SER A 211 -19.94 17.30 -14.30
C SER A 211 -19.32 15.95 -14.64
N THR A 212 -17.98 15.90 -14.74
CA THR A 212 -17.21 14.71 -15.11
C THR A 212 -16.14 14.48 -14.04
N ILE A 213 -16.09 13.28 -13.50
CA ILE A 213 -15.13 12.88 -12.47
C ILE A 213 -13.94 12.22 -13.16
N PHE A 214 -12.76 12.82 -13.05
CA PHE A 214 -11.52 12.25 -13.58
C PHE A 214 -10.74 11.58 -12.46
N PHE A 215 -10.63 10.26 -12.53
CA PHE A 215 -9.77 9.52 -11.61
C PHE A 215 -8.31 9.68 -12.01
N ASN A 216 -7.48 10.01 -11.02
CA ASN A 216 -6.02 10.01 -11.10
C ASN A 216 -5.45 9.21 -9.92
N ASP A 217 -4.20 8.76 -10.03
CA ASP A 217 -3.54 7.86 -9.08
C ASP A 217 -3.52 8.39 -7.64
N SER A 218 -3.31 9.70 -7.48
CA SER A 218 -3.19 10.34 -6.16
C SER A 218 -4.51 10.35 -5.39
N ILE A 219 -5.64 10.63 -6.05
CA ILE A 219 -6.92 10.77 -5.36
C ILE A 219 -7.87 9.58 -5.56
N TYR A 220 -7.48 8.59 -6.37
CA TYR A 220 -8.32 7.47 -6.77
C TYR A 220 -9.02 6.82 -5.58
N SER A 221 -8.27 6.47 -4.53
CA SER A 221 -8.82 5.76 -3.38
C SER A 221 -9.87 6.59 -2.65
N SER A 222 -9.64 7.89 -2.49
CA SER A 222 -10.55 8.80 -1.80
C SER A 222 -11.82 9.04 -2.60
N TYR A 223 -11.71 9.22 -3.93
CA TYR A 223 -12.88 9.31 -4.81
C TYR A 223 -13.69 8.03 -4.80
N TYR A 224 -13.02 6.87 -4.91
CA TYR A 224 -13.68 5.57 -4.85
C TYR A 224 -14.41 5.36 -3.52
N GLU A 225 -13.79 5.70 -2.39
CA GLU A 225 -14.40 5.59 -1.06
C GLU A 225 -15.63 6.49 -0.92
N ALA A 226 -15.53 7.76 -1.34
CA ALA A 226 -16.65 8.70 -1.30
C ALA A 226 -17.83 8.24 -2.17
N ILE A 227 -17.55 7.76 -3.40
CA ILE A 227 -18.59 7.26 -4.30
C ILE A 227 -19.19 5.95 -3.77
N SER A 228 -18.37 5.02 -3.28
CA SER A 228 -18.85 3.74 -2.76
C SER A 228 -19.73 3.91 -1.52
N SER A 229 -19.41 4.91 -0.68
CA SER A 229 -20.15 5.23 0.55
C SER A 229 -21.48 5.93 0.29
N ASN A 230 -21.61 6.69 -0.79
CA ASN A 230 -22.84 7.42 -1.14
C ASN A 230 -23.12 7.43 -2.64
N ILE A 231 -23.39 6.26 -3.21
CA ILE A 231 -23.57 6.07 -4.66
C ILE A 231 -24.66 7.00 -5.21
N ASP A 232 -25.74 7.21 -4.45
CA ASP A 232 -26.90 8.02 -4.84
C ASP A 232 -26.55 9.47 -5.17
N GLN A 233 -25.56 10.05 -4.50
CA GLN A 233 -25.08 11.42 -4.78
C GLN A 233 -24.39 11.53 -6.14
N TYR A 234 -23.84 10.44 -6.65
CA TYR A 234 -23.02 10.42 -7.86
C TYR A 234 -23.73 9.80 -9.08
N GLN A 235 -24.95 9.30 -8.92
CA GLN A 235 -25.72 8.71 -10.00
C GLN A 235 -25.90 9.70 -11.17
N GLY A 236 -25.72 9.19 -12.39
CA GLY A 236 -25.85 9.97 -13.63
C GLY A 236 -24.63 10.84 -13.97
N ARG A 237 -23.62 10.93 -13.10
CA ARG A 237 -22.39 11.68 -13.39
C ARG A 237 -21.48 10.91 -14.31
N LYS A 238 -20.76 11.65 -15.16
CA LYS A 238 -19.75 11.07 -16.03
C LYS A 238 -18.50 10.75 -15.23
N VAL A 239 -17.84 9.65 -15.56
CA VAL A 239 -16.59 9.24 -14.94
C VAL A 239 -15.60 8.79 -16.00
N SER A 240 -14.33 9.13 -15.81
CA SER A 240 -13.19 8.59 -16.56
C SER A 240 -12.25 7.94 -15.56
N LEU A 241 -12.01 6.64 -15.71
CA LEU A 241 -11.09 5.90 -14.85
C LEU A 241 -10.30 4.87 -15.64
N TYR A 242 -9.24 4.35 -15.04
CA TYR A 242 -8.36 3.40 -15.67
C TYR A 242 -8.00 2.28 -14.67
N GLY A 243 -7.83 1.06 -15.18
CA GLY A 243 -7.60 -0.11 -14.34
C GLY A 243 -7.41 -1.37 -15.17
N PHE A 244 -7.08 -2.46 -14.51
CA PHE A 244 -7.02 -3.78 -15.13
C PHE A 244 -8.38 -4.46 -15.06
N VAL A 245 -8.63 -5.35 -16.01
CA VAL A 245 -9.87 -6.10 -16.14
C VAL A 245 -9.89 -7.28 -15.18
N TYR A 246 -10.85 -7.26 -14.26
CA TYR A 246 -11.20 -8.38 -13.39
C TYR A 246 -12.54 -8.99 -13.81
N LYS A 247 -12.58 -10.33 -13.87
CA LYS A 247 -13.79 -11.10 -14.15
C LYS A 247 -13.82 -12.33 -13.25
N GLU A 248 -14.99 -12.63 -12.71
CA GLU A 248 -15.25 -13.84 -11.93
C GLU A 248 -16.47 -14.60 -12.46
N GLU A 249 -16.62 -15.84 -12.02
CA GLU A 249 -17.80 -16.64 -12.34
C GLU A 249 -19.05 -16.01 -11.72
N GLY A 250 -20.15 -15.95 -12.48
CA GLY A 250 -21.42 -15.37 -12.03
C GLY A 250 -21.71 -13.96 -12.55
N PHE A 251 -20.75 -13.29 -13.17
CA PHE A 251 -21.00 -12.04 -13.89
C PHE A 251 -21.84 -12.27 -15.15
N ALA A 252 -22.68 -11.29 -15.50
CA ALA A 252 -23.33 -11.26 -16.80
C ALA A 252 -22.31 -11.11 -17.94
N GLU A 253 -22.64 -11.54 -19.15
CA GLU A 253 -21.71 -11.50 -20.30
C GLU A 253 -21.22 -10.08 -20.66
N ASN A 254 -22.01 -9.06 -20.31
CA ASN A 254 -21.70 -7.65 -20.50
C ASN A 254 -21.01 -7.01 -19.28
N GLN A 255 -20.68 -7.78 -18.24
CA GLN A 255 -20.13 -7.27 -16.98
C GLN A 255 -18.68 -7.70 -16.76
N LEU A 256 -17.89 -6.76 -16.27
CA LEU A 256 -16.55 -6.98 -15.71
C LEU A 256 -16.28 -5.89 -14.69
N VAL A 257 -15.22 -6.02 -13.90
CA VAL A 257 -14.77 -4.95 -13.01
C VAL A 257 -13.53 -4.29 -13.61
N VAL A 258 -13.52 -2.96 -13.63
CA VAL A 258 -12.29 -2.18 -13.88
C VAL A 258 -11.73 -1.79 -12.53
N SER A 259 -10.56 -2.35 -12.22
CA SER A 259 -10.02 -2.33 -10.86
C SER A 259 -8.55 -1.96 -10.80
N ARG A 260 -8.14 -1.55 -9.60
CA ARG A 260 -6.77 -1.28 -9.21
C ARG A 260 -6.53 -1.91 -7.83
N PHE A 261 -5.29 -2.31 -7.54
CA PHE A 261 -4.93 -2.71 -6.18
C PHE A 261 -4.58 -1.49 -5.34
N LEU A 262 -5.13 -1.41 -4.12
CA LEU A 262 -4.79 -0.44 -3.10
C LEU A 262 -3.83 -1.10 -2.10
N VAL A 263 -2.67 -0.49 -1.87
CA VAL A 263 -1.64 -0.99 -0.97
C VAL A 263 -1.39 0.03 0.13
N THR A 264 -1.54 -0.37 1.41
CA THR A 264 -1.28 0.56 2.53
C THR A 264 0.18 0.46 2.98
N HIS A 265 0.70 -0.75 3.17
CA HIS A 265 2.08 -0.97 3.62
C HIS A 265 2.89 -1.83 2.65
N CYS A 266 2.29 -2.92 2.15
CA CYS A 266 2.99 -3.87 1.28
C CYS A 266 2.01 -4.75 0.50
N VAL A 267 2.49 -5.43 -0.54
CA VAL A 267 1.67 -6.29 -1.40
C VAL A 267 0.85 -7.36 -0.64
N ALA A 268 1.28 -7.74 0.56
CA ALA A 268 0.52 -8.67 1.41
C ALA A 268 -0.81 -8.07 1.91
N ASP A 269 -0.84 -6.76 2.20
CA ASP A 269 -2.03 -6.02 2.63
C ASP A 269 -2.88 -5.46 1.48
N ALA A 270 -2.47 -5.73 0.23
CA ALA A 270 -3.17 -5.26 -0.95
C ALA A 270 -4.65 -5.67 -0.94
N SER A 271 -5.52 -4.69 -1.09
CA SER A 271 -6.96 -4.84 -1.35
C SER A 271 -7.26 -4.41 -2.79
N ILE A 272 -8.42 -4.81 -3.30
CA ILE A 272 -8.88 -4.43 -4.63
C ILE A 272 -10.03 -3.44 -4.51
N ILE A 273 -9.93 -2.37 -5.29
CA ILE A 273 -10.95 -1.34 -5.43
C ILE A 273 -11.25 -1.16 -6.91
N GLY A 274 -12.51 -0.90 -7.24
CA GLY A 274 -12.93 -0.83 -8.63
C GLY A 274 -14.43 -0.81 -8.79
N PHE A 275 -14.86 -0.55 -10.02
CA PHE A 275 -16.26 -0.39 -10.36
C PHE A 275 -16.75 -1.60 -11.14
N LEU A 276 -17.89 -2.16 -10.73
CA LEU A 276 -18.62 -3.05 -11.62
C LEU A 276 -18.96 -2.25 -12.88
N SER A 277 -18.68 -2.79 -14.05
CA SER A 277 -18.72 -2.03 -15.28
C SER A 277 -19.44 -2.82 -16.36
N GLU A 278 -20.39 -2.18 -17.03
CA GLU A 278 -21.16 -2.77 -18.12
C GLU A 278 -20.65 -2.27 -19.47
N PHE A 279 -20.22 -3.21 -20.32
CA PHE A 279 -19.72 -2.94 -21.67
C PHE A 279 -20.54 -3.72 -22.69
N PRO A 280 -20.81 -3.16 -23.88
CA PRO A 280 -21.38 -3.92 -25.00
C PRO A 280 -20.55 -5.15 -25.36
N ASP A 281 -19.21 -5.02 -25.31
CA ASP A 281 -18.27 -6.04 -25.80
C ASP A 281 -17.49 -6.72 -24.65
N ALA A 282 -18.01 -6.68 -23.42
CA ALA A 282 -17.26 -7.11 -22.22
C ALA A 282 -16.67 -8.51 -22.37
N ALA A 283 -17.41 -9.45 -22.96
CA ALA A 283 -16.99 -10.83 -23.20
C ALA A 283 -15.68 -10.95 -24.00
N THR A 284 -15.37 -10.00 -24.88
CA THR A 284 -14.18 -10.02 -25.75
C THR A 284 -12.91 -9.55 -25.06
N ILE A 285 -13.03 -8.85 -23.94
CA ILE A 285 -11.90 -8.23 -23.23
C ILE A 285 -11.26 -9.28 -22.31
N GLU A 286 -9.98 -9.55 -22.47
CA GLU A 286 -9.29 -10.55 -21.65
C GLU A 286 -9.04 -10.05 -20.22
N LYS A 287 -8.98 -10.98 -19.26
CA LYS A 287 -8.53 -10.69 -17.89
C LYS A 287 -7.13 -10.08 -17.91
N ASP A 288 -6.81 -9.27 -16.89
CA ASP A 288 -5.51 -8.59 -16.73
C ASP A 288 -5.19 -7.52 -17.80
N THR A 289 -6.09 -7.29 -18.76
CA THR A 289 -5.94 -6.21 -19.75
C THR A 289 -6.12 -4.86 -19.07
N TRP A 290 -5.18 -3.95 -19.26
CA TRP A 290 -5.30 -2.57 -18.82
C TRP A 290 -6.16 -1.78 -19.80
N ILE A 291 -7.19 -1.12 -19.27
CA ILE A 291 -8.11 -0.31 -20.05
C ILE A 291 -8.38 1.03 -19.38
N LYS A 292 -8.65 2.04 -20.20
CA LYS A 292 -9.23 3.30 -19.77
C LYS A 292 -10.68 3.34 -20.24
N ILE A 293 -11.58 3.73 -19.34
CA ILE A 293 -13.02 3.77 -19.60
C ILE A 293 -13.58 5.15 -19.33
N GLU A 294 -14.59 5.52 -20.12
CA GLU A 294 -15.47 6.67 -19.89
C GLU A 294 -16.92 6.18 -19.86
N GLY A 295 -17.66 6.56 -18.83
CA GLY A 295 -19.03 6.10 -18.65
C GLY A 295 -19.84 6.95 -17.69
N VAL A 296 -20.97 6.40 -17.26
CA VAL A 296 -21.89 7.06 -16.32
C VAL A 296 -22.04 6.18 -15.08
N ILE A 297 -21.95 6.80 -13.90
CA ILE A 297 -22.14 6.12 -12.62
C ILE A 297 -23.62 5.79 -12.42
N GLU A 298 -23.88 4.55 -12.04
CA GLU A 298 -25.17 4.03 -11.63
C GLU A 298 -25.02 3.12 -10.40
N THR A 299 -26.14 2.68 -9.85
CA THR A 299 -26.16 1.72 -8.73
C THR A 299 -26.31 0.31 -9.27
N GLY A 300 -25.27 -0.50 -9.09
CA GLY A 300 -25.32 -1.95 -9.29
C GLY A 300 -25.60 -2.69 -7.99
N SER A 301 -25.62 -4.02 -8.05
CA SER A 301 -25.74 -4.86 -6.85
C SER A 301 -24.88 -6.11 -6.95
N TYR A 302 -24.30 -6.50 -5.81
CA TYR A 302 -23.62 -7.77 -5.63
C TYR A 302 -24.08 -8.40 -4.31
N MET A 303 -24.66 -9.59 -4.35
CA MET A 303 -25.24 -10.28 -3.18
C MET A 303 -26.15 -9.35 -2.35
N ASP A 304 -27.11 -8.69 -3.01
CA ASP A 304 -28.04 -7.71 -2.42
C ASP A 304 -27.38 -6.49 -1.76
N THR A 305 -26.07 -6.30 -1.96
CA THR A 305 -25.34 -5.12 -1.50
C THR A 305 -25.24 -4.13 -2.65
N PRO A 306 -25.69 -2.87 -2.50
CA PRO A 306 -25.51 -1.86 -3.53
C PRO A 306 -24.01 -1.58 -3.70
N ILE A 307 -23.55 -1.54 -4.95
CA ILE A 307 -22.16 -1.24 -5.31
C ILE A 307 -22.14 -0.25 -6.48
N PRO A 308 -21.10 0.59 -6.60
CA PRO A 308 -21.04 1.53 -7.71
C PRO A 308 -20.81 0.79 -9.03
N LEU A 309 -21.65 1.10 -10.01
CA LEU A 309 -21.61 0.55 -11.36
C LEU A 309 -21.30 1.65 -12.37
N VAL A 310 -20.53 1.34 -13.41
CA VAL A 310 -20.27 2.27 -14.53
C VAL A 310 -20.84 1.69 -15.81
N LYS A 311 -21.81 2.38 -16.42
CA LYS A 311 -22.24 2.07 -17.79
C LYS A 311 -21.26 2.67 -18.77
N VAL A 312 -20.46 1.83 -19.40
CA VAL A 312 -19.35 2.27 -20.23
C VAL A 312 -19.85 2.73 -21.60
N SER A 313 -19.43 3.93 -21.98
CA SER A 313 -19.77 4.56 -23.27
C SER A 313 -18.61 4.53 -24.26
N LYS A 314 -17.38 4.55 -23.76
CA LYS A 314 -16.14 4.54 -24.53
C LYS A 314 -15.06 3.88 -23.71
N TRP A 315 -14.20 3.10 -24.36
CA TRP A 315 -13.06 2.48 -23.72
C TRP A 315 -11.92 2.27 -24.73
N GLU A 316 -10.70 2.17 -24.22
CA GLU A 316 -9.52 1.86 -25.01
C GLU A 316 -8.56 0.99 -24.20
N ILE A 317 -7.80 0.13 -24.89
CA ILE A 317 -6.71 -0.64 -24.30
C ILE A 317 -5.53 0.29 -24.07
N THR A 318 -4.91 0.19 -22.89
CA THR A 318 -3.72 0.95 -22.53
C THR A 318 -2.59 -0.01 -22.12
N GLU A 319 -1.38 0.53 -22.04
CA GLU A 319 -0.27 -0.21 -21.44
C GLU A 319 -0.43 -0.27 -19.91
N GLU A 320 0.19 -1.27 -19.29
CA GLU A 320 0.34 -1.33 -17.84
C GLU A 320 1.15 -0.13 -17.36
N PRO A 321 0.65 0.65 -16.38
CA PRO A 321 1.37 1.80 -15.88
C PRO A 321 2.60 1.39 -15.07
N GLU A 322 3.63 2.23 -15.08
CA GLU A 322 4.86 2.00 -14.31
C GLU A 322 4.59 1.83 -12.81
N VAL A 323 3.54 2.51 -12.31
CA VAL A 323 3.02 2.37 -10.95
C VAL A 323 1.64 1.70 -11.01
N PRO A 324 1.57 0.35 -10.89
CA PRO A 324 0.33 -0.40 -11.05
C PRO A 324 -0.59 -0.34 -9.82
N TYR A 325 -0.07 0.09 -8.68
CA TYR A 325 -0.82 0.14 -7.42
C TYR A 325 -1.19 1.57 -7.04
N LEU A 326 -2.29 1.68 -6.32
CA LEU A 326 -2.72 2.90 -5.67
C LEU A 326 -2.26 2.87 -4.21
N TYR A 327 -2.00 4.05 -3.66
CA TYR A 327 -1.63 4.24 -2.27
C TYR A 327 -2.60 5.23 -1.64
N PRO A 328 -3.01 5.06 -0.37
CA PRO A 328 -3.86 6.05 0.30
C PRO A 328 -3.17 7.42 0.40
N VAL A 329 -3.95 8.49 0.33
CA VAL A 329 -3.44 9.86 0.54
C VAL A 329 -2.86 9.99 1.95
N SER A 330 -1.62 10.47 2.03
CA SER A 330 -0.99 10.88 3.28
C SER A 330 -1.06 12.41 3.39
N ILE A 331 -1.91 12.91 4.29
CA ILE A 331 -2.08 14.34 4.50
C ILE A 331 -0.89 14.90 5.29
N GLN A 332 -0.18 15.85 4.68
CA GLN A 332 0.84 16.64 5.36
C GLN A 332 0.19 17.87 5.99
N ARG A 333 0.08 17.87 7.32
CA ARG A 333 -0.38 19.03 8.08
C ARG A 333 0.78 19.99 8.27
N ASN A 334 0.63 21.22 7.78
CA ASN A 334 1.59 22.31 7.99
C ASN A 334 1.49 22.90 9.40
#